data_AF-A0A2D4M0W4-F1
#
_entry.id   AF-A0A2D4M0W4-F1
#
_cell.length_a   1.000
_cell.length_b   1.000
_cell.length_c   1.000
_cell.angle_alpha   90.00
_cell.angle_beta   90.00
_cell.angle_gamma   90.00
#
_symmetry.space_group_name_H-M   'P 1'
#
loop_
_entity.id
_entity.type
_entity.pdbx_description
1 polymer ?
#
loop_
_entity_poly.entity_id
_entity_poly.type
_entity_poly.pdbx_seq_one_letter_code
_entity_poly.pdbx_strand_id
1 'polypeptide(L)'
;YMGCAPMSFARIGQICRNDIGGQRSLVNKWTTFLKARLVCAVPCIDGSDTHFDHLRDVFLLPTRDKRNPLLYAVFTTSSTVFKGSAVCVYHMNDIRRAFLGPFAHKEGPNYQWVPYQGRVPYPRPGTCPSKTFGTFSSTKDYPDDVIQFARNHPLMYNPV
;
A
#
# COMPACT_ATOMS: atom_id res chain seq x y z
N TYR A 1 33.04 5.23 7.98
CA TYR A 1 32.03 4.16 8.03
C TYR A 1 30.73 4.70 8.60
N MET A 2 30.03 5.53 7.82
CA MET A 2 28.71 6.02 8.19
C MET A 2 27.72 5.00 7.64
N GLY A 3 27.36 4.00 8.46
CA GLY A 3 26.42 2.97 8.04
C GLY A 3 25.11 3.64 7.65
N CYS A 4 24.60 3.35 6.45
CA CYS A 4 23.22 3.63 6.08
C CYS A 4 22.34 3.04 7.19
N ALA A 5 21.78 3.90 8.05
CA ALA A 5 20.73 3.45 8.94
C ALA A 5 19.58 2.91 8.07
N PRO A 6 19.02 1.73 8.38
CA PRO A 6 17.92 1.18 7.59
C PRO A 6 16.76 2.17 7.59
N MET A 7 16.34 2.59 6.40
CA MET A 7 15.20 3.48 6.22
C MET A 7 13.91 2.70 6.49
N SER A 8 13.13 3.15 7.47
CA SER A 8 11.83 2.56 7.79
C SER A 8 10.73 3.25 7.00
N PHE A 9 9.65 2.52 6.71
CA PHE A 9 8.47 3.06 6.05
C PHE A 9 7.23 2.47 6.70
N ALA A 10 6.39 3.33 7.26
CA ALA A 10 5.05 2.95 7.64
C ALA A 10 4.21 2.62 6.40
N ARG A 11 3.37 1.58 6.48
CA ARG A 11 2.57 1.11 5.36
C ARG A 11 1.20 0.66 5.80
N ILE A 12 0.26 0.81 4.88
CA ILE A 12 -1.06 0.18 4.94
C ILE A 12 -1.14 -0.88 3.86
N GLY A 13 -1.67 -2.06 4.22
CA GLY A 13 -1.93 -3.15 3.29
C GLY A 13 -3.42 -3.37 3.09
N GLN A 14 -3.83 -3.76 1.90
CA GLN A 14 -5.18 -4.25 1.61
C GLN A 14 -5.13 -5.69 1.11
N ILE A 15 -6.15 -6.46 1.46
CA ILE A 15 -6.39 -7.84 1.00
C ILE A 15 -7.90 -8.02 0.87
N CYS A 16 -8.35 -8.70 -0.17
CA CYS A 16 -9.74 -9.10 -0.29
C CYS A 16 -10.05 -10.25 0.66
N ARG A 17 -11.10 -10.09 1.47
CA ARG A 17 -11.50 -11.10 2.47
C ARG A 17 -11.76 -12.49 1.87
N ASN A 18 -12.21 -12.54 0.62
CA ASN A 18 -12.52 -13.75 -0.14
C ASN A 18 -11.40 -14.19 -1.10
N ASP A 19 -10.18 -13.69 -0.92
CA ASP A 19 -9.00 -14.17 -1.66
C ASP A 19 -8.60 -15.55 -1.14
N ILE A 20 -8.51 -16.52 -2.05
CA ILE A 20 -8.17 -17.91 -1.72
C ILE A 20 -6.91 -18.38 -2.46
N GLY A 21 -6.16 -17.45 -3.05
CA GLY A 21 -5.01 -17.74 -3.89
C GLY A 21 -5.36 -17.99 -5.36
N GLY A 22 -4.31 -18.18 -6.16
CA GLY A 22 -4.43 -18.49 -7.59
C GLY A 22 -4.51 -20.00 -7.86
N GLN A 23 -4.94 -20.37 -9.07
CA GLN A 23 -5.15 -21.77 -9.45
C GLN A 23 -3.84 -22.54 -9.69
N ARG A 24 -2.87 -21.93 -10.42
CA ARG A 24 -1.58 -22.55 -10.79
C ARG A 24 -0.40 -21.87 -10.10
N SER A 25 -0.40 -20.54 -10.13
CA SER A 25 0.57 -19.68 -9.44
C SER A 25 -0.05 -19.07 -8.20
N LEU A 26 0.77 -18.70 -7.22
CA LEU A 26 0.30 -18.17 -5.92
C LEU A 26 -0.76 -19.07 -5.24
N VAL A 27 -0.59 -20.39 -5.35
CA VAL A 27 -1.44 -21.36 -4.65
C VAL A 27 -1.35 -21.12 -3.14
N ASN A 28 -2.50 -20.92 -2.51
CA ASN A 28 -2.63 -20.58 -1.08
C ASN A 28 -1.83 -19.32 -0.66
N LYS A 29 -1.58 -18.39 -1.58
CA LYS A 29 -0.92 -17.10 -1.34
C LYS A 29 -1.81 -15.97 -1.85
N TRP A 30 -1.84 -14.84 -1.15
CA TRP A 30 -2.68 -13.70 -1.52
C TRP A 30 -2.39 -13.22 -2.96
N THR A 31 -3.45 -13.03 -3.74
CA THR A 31 -3.42 -12.52 -5.12
C THR A 31 -3.88 -11.07 -5.21
N THR A 32 -4.57 -10.59 -4.16
CA THR A 32 -5.15 -9.24 -4.06
C THR A 32 -4.37 -8.33 -3.11
N PHE A 33 -3.25 -8.83 -2.55
CA PHE A 33 -2.43 -8.06 -1.63
C PHE A 33 -1.78 -6.86 -2.32
N LEU A 34 -2.04 -5.66 -1.80
CA LEU A 34 -1.33 -4.44 -2.15
C LEU A 34 -0.93 -3.68 -0.88
N LYS A 35 0.15 -2.91 -0.95
CA LYS A 35 0.59 -2.01 0.13
C LYS A 35 0.97 -0.63 -0.40
N ALA A 36 0.63 0.41 0.35
CA ALA A 36 1.02 1.80 0.10
C ALA A 36 1.78 2.37 1.30
N ARG A 37 2.65 3.35 1.08
CA ARG A 37 3.34 4.08 2.17
C ARG A 37 2.34 5.00 2.86
N LEU A 38 2.36 5.06 4.19
CA LEU A 38 1.70 6.12 4.96
C LEU A 38 2.73 7.22 5.23
N VAL A 39 2.47 8.46 4.79
CA VAL A 39 3.35 9.59 5.04
C VAL A 39 2.82 10.42 6.20
N CYS A 40 3.59 10.47 7.28
CA CYS A 40 3.39 11.41 8.37
C CYS A 40 4.59 12.35 8.42
N ALA A 41 4.42 13.59 7.97
CA ALA A 41 5.50 14.56 7.85
C ALA A 41 5.00 15.98 8.10
N VAL A 42 5.92 16.84 8.52
CA VAL A 42 5.68 18.28 8.68
C VAL A 42 6.65 19.03 7.76
N PRO A 43 6.16 19.94 6.91
CA PRO A 43 7.02 20.75 6.05
C PRO A 43 7.82 21.75 6.87
N CYS A 44 9.11 21.86 6.57
CA CYS A 44 10.04 22.80 7.18
C CYS A 44 10.16 24.07 6.33
N ILE A 45 10.63 25.16 6.96
CA ILE A 45 10.76 26.49 6.33
C ILE A 45 11.75 26.46 5.16
N ASP A 46 12.74 25.58 5.19
CA ASP A 46 13.75 25.39 4.15
C ASP A 46 13.26 24.55 2.96
N GLY A 47 12.00 24.12 2.97
CA GLY A 47 11.39 23.29 1.94
C GLY A 47 11.67 21.79 2.08
N SER A 48 12.38 21.37 3.13
CA SER A 48 12.50 19.95 3.48
C SER A 48 11.30 19.47 4.31
N ASP A 49 11.13 18.15 4.43
CA ASP A 49 10.09 17.55 5.27
C ASP A 49 10.72 16.80 6.45
N THR A 50 10.21 17.03 7.66
CA THR A 50 10.52 16.18 8.82
C THR A 50 9.56 15.00 8.86
N HIS A 51 10.06 13.80 8.59
CA HIS A 51 9.28 12.55 8.56
C HIS A 51 9.25 11.81 9.90
N PHE A 52 8.10 11.18 10.17
CA PHE A 52 7.88 10.26 11.29
C PHE A 52 7.54 8.87 10.73
N ASP A 53 8.56 8.09 10.38
CA ASP A 53 8.35 6.82 9.65
C ASP A 53 8.10 5.59 10.55
N HIS A 54 8.32 5.69 11.87
CA HIS A 54 8.08 4.57 12.78
C HIS A 54 6.65 4.56 13.32
N LEU A 55 5.77 3.82 12.63
CA LEU A 55 4.41 3.55 13.12
C LEU A 55 4.44 2.78 14.44
N ARG A 56 3.68 3.25 15.44
CA ARG A 56 3.58 2.65 16.77
C ARG A 56 2.22 2.02 17.05
N ASP A 57 1.15 2.75 16.75
CA ASP A 57 -0.21 2.30 17.00
C ASP A 57 -1.20 2.92 16.01
N VAL A 58 -2.36 2.28 15.86
CA VAL A 58 -3.44 2.69 14.95
C VAL A 58 -4.79 2.57 15.65
N PHE A 59 -5.62 3.59 15.50
CA PHE A 59 -7.00 3.60 15.96
C PHE A 59 -7.95 3.96 14.82
N LEU A 60 -9.02 3.18 14.65
CA LEU A 60 -10.07 3.46 13.67
C LEU A 60 -11.23 4.14 14.39
N LEU A 61 -11.41 5.43 14.14
CA LEU A 61 -12.56 6.18 14.64
C LEU A 61 -13.76 5.97 13.71
N PRO A 62 -14.86 5.33 14.18
CA PRO A 62 -16.05 5.15 13.36
C PRO A 62 -16.66 6.51 13.00
N THR A 63 -17.08 6.65 11.74
CA THR A 63 -17.90 7.79 11.31
C THR A 63 -19.34 7.35 11.10
N ARG A 64 -20.21 8.26 10.64
CA ARG A 64 -21.60 7.92 10.27
C ARG A 64 -21.65 6.82 9.19
N ASP A 65 -20.67 6.82 8.28
CA ASP A 65 -20.51 5.74 7.30
C ASP A 65 -19.49 4.72 7.81
N LYS A 66 -19.98 3.53 8.17
CA LYS A 66 -19.14 2.42 8.66
C LYS A 66 -18.07 1.97 7.66
N ARG A 67 -18.21 2.27 6.36
CA ARG A 67 -17.20 1.98 5.33
C ARG A 67 -16.07 3.01 5.30
N ASN A 68 -16.23 4.15 5.98
CA ASN A 68 -15.32 5.27 5.97
C ASN A 68 -14.93 5.72 7.39
N PRO A 69 -14.31 4.86 8.22
CA PRO A 69 -13.69 5.31 9.46
C PRO A 69 -12.53 6.30 9.19
N LEU A 70 -12.20 7.13 10.16
CA LEU A 70 -10.94 7.89 10.15
C LEU A 70 -9.84 7.02 10.77
N LEU A 71 -8.71 6.90 10.09
CA LEU A 71 -7.56 6.16 10.60
C LEU A 71 -6.62 7.13 11.30
N TYR A 72 -6.56 7.05 12.62
CA TYR A 72 -5.57 7.73 13.44
C TYR A 72 -4.37 6.80 13.59
N ALA A 73 -3.17 7.34 13.42
CA ALA A 73 -1.95 6.57 13.60
C ALA A 73 -0.89 7.40 14.33
N VAL A 74 -0.23 6.76 15.28
CA VAL A 74 0.83 7.35 16.11
C VAL A 74 2.18 6.94 15.52
N PHE A 75 3.04 7.91 15.30
CA PHE A 75 4.36 7.73 14.72
C PHE A 75 5.45 8.31 15.60
N THR A 76 6.67 7.78 15.47
CA THR A 76 7.87 8.36 16.03
C THR A 76 8.92 8.60 14.94
N THR A 77 9.88 9.48 15.21
CA THR A 77 11.06 9.67 14.36
C THR A 77 11.91 8.39 14.27
N SER A 78 12.65 8.25 13.16
CA SER A 78 13.63 7.17 12.99
C SER A 78 14.99 7.48 13.63
N SER A 79 15.27 8.75 13.93
CA SER A 79 16.52 9.18 14.54
C SER A 79 16.62 8.75 16.00
N THR A 80 17.77 8.21 16.38
CA THR A 80 18.11 7.91 17.79
C THR A 80 18.47 9.18 18.57
N VAL A 81 18.88 10.24 17.87
CA VAL A 81 19.27 11.53 18.45
C VAL A 81 18.07 12.45 18.57
N PHE A 82 17.29 12.57 17.49
CA PHE A 82 16.09 13.41 17.47
C PHE A 82 14.87 12.57 17.81
N LYS A 83 14.39 12.69 19.05
CA LYS A 83 13.19 12.01 19.52
C LYS A 83 11.98 12.92 19.30
N GLY A 84 11.07 12.49 18.44
CA GLY A 84 9.80 13.17 18.21
C GLY A 84 8.69 12.16 17.98
N SER A 85 7.46 12.56 18.29
CA SER A 85 6.24 11.80 18.04
C SER A 85 5.25 12.66 17.25
N ALA A 86 4.45 12.02 16.43
CA ALA A 86 3.39 12.67 15.67
C ALA A 86 2.13 11.80 15.65
N VAL A 87 0.97 12.43 15.53
CA VAL A 87 -0.30 11.76 15.27
C VAL A 87 -0.82 12.25 13.94
N CYS A 88 -0.97 11.34 12.98
CA CYS A 88 -1.52 11.64 11.66
C CYS A 88 -2.89 10.99 11.49
N VAL A 89 -3.77 11.64 10.73
CA VAL A 89 -5.12 11.18 10.41
C VAL A 89 -5.22 10.93 8.92
N TYR A 90 -5.74 9.77 8.53
CA TYR A 90 -5.88 9.37 7.14
C TYR A 90 -7.35 9.06 6.84
N HIS A 91 -7.84 9.58 5.71
CA HIS A 91 -9.18 9.27 5.21
C HIS A 91 -9.16 8.02 4.34
N MET A 92 -10.16 7.16 4.48
CA MET A 92 -10.31 5.97 3.63
C MET A 92 -10.41 6.29 2.13
N ASN A 93 -10.86 7.48 1.75
CA ASN A 93 -10.88 7.91 0.35
C ASN A 93 -9.47 8.08 -0.23
N ASP A 94 -8.53 8.61 0.54
CA ASP A 94 -7.15 8.80 0.09
C ASP A 94 -6.41 7.46 0.05
N ILE A 95 -6.67 6.59 1.03
CA ILE A 95 -6.17 5.20 1.04
C ILE A 95 -6.63 4.46 -0.22
N ARG A 96 -7.92 4.53 -0.56
CA ARG A 96 -8.45 3.91 -1.79
C ARG A 96 -7.87 4.54 -3.05
N ARG A 97 -7.70 5.86 -3.07
CA ARG A 97 -7.08 6.57 -4.20
C ARG A 97 -5.65 6.08 -4.44
N ALA A 98 -4.86 5.91 -3.39
CA ALA A 98 -3.51 5.34 -3.51
C ALA A 98 -3.55 3.91 -4.07
N PHE A 99 -4.46 3.06 -3.58
CA PHE A 99 -4.61 1.69 -4.08
C PHE A 99 -5.16 1.59 -5.51
N LEU A 100 -5.92 2.58 -5.98
CA LEU A 100 -6.39 2.70 -7.37
C LEU A 100 -5.37 3.41 -8.28
N GLY A 101 -4.32 4.00 -7.71
CA GLY A 101 -3.26 4.71 -8.42
C GLY A 101 -2.24 3.80 -9.14
N PRO A 102 -1.11 4.37 -9.56
CA PRO A 102 -0.05 3.62 -10.24
C PRO A 102 0.65 2.65 -9.28
N PHE A 103 0.97 1.46 -9.79
CA PHE A 103 1.86 0.52 -9.10
C PHE A 103 3.30 1.03 -9.13
N ALA A 104 4.08 0.76 -8.10
CA ALA A 104 5.51 1.03 -8.09
C ALA A 104 6.23 -0.04 -8.92
N HIS A 105 7.13 0.39 -9.80
CA HIS A 105 7.89 -0.47 -10.70
C HIS A 105 9.38 -0.16 -10.67
N LYS A 106 10.21 -1.17 -10.94
CA LYS A 106 11.64 -1.07 -11.18
C LYS A 106 12.01 -2.00 -12.33
N GLU A 107 12.77 -1.49 -13.30
CA GLU A 107 13.28 -2.32 -14.41
C GLU A 107 14.35 -3.31 -13.96
N GLY A 108 15.04 -3.01 -12.85
CA GLY A 108 16.03 -3.89 -12.25
C GLY A 108 16.43 -3.45 -10.83
N PRO A 109 17.32 -4.22 -10.17
CA PRO A 109 17.69 -3.98 -8.76
C PRO A 109 18.25 -2.57 -8.50
N ASN A 110 19.04 -2.06 -9.46
CA ASN A 110 19.74 -0.78 -9.35
C ASN A 110 18.91 0.41 -9.86
N TYR A 111 17.73 0.17 -10.41
CA TYR A 111 16.86 1.24 -10.90
C TYR A 111 16.08 1.87 -9.75
N GLN A 112 15.71 3.14 -9.92
CA GLN A 112 14.83 3.85 -9.01
C GLN A 112 13.39 3.36 -9.16
N TRP A 113 12.60 3.49 -8.09
CA TRP A 113 11.17 3.23 -8.18
C TRP A 113 10.50 4.29 -9.05
N VAL A 114 9.71 3.85 -10.02
CA VAL A 114 8.94 4.70 -10.93
C VAL A 114 7.48 4.28 -10.94
N PRO A 115 6.53 5.17 -11.32
CA PRO A 115 5.15 4.76 -11.51
C PRO A 115 5.06 3.85 -12.75
N TYR A 116 4.39 2.71 -12.62
CA TYR A 116 4.18 1.79 -13.74
C TYR A 116 3.30 2.46 -14.82
N GLN A 117 3.86 2.60 -16.03
CA GLN A 117 3.18 3.21 -17.20
C GLN A 117 2.68 2.18 -18.22
N GLY A 118 2.98 0.90 -18.01
CA GLY A 118 2.56 -0.17 -18.91
C GLY A 118 1.07 -0.52 -18.79
N ARG A 119 0.64 -1.51 -19.58
CA ARG A 119 -0.73 -2.01 -19.51
C ARG A 119 -0.95 -2.81 -18.23
N VAL A 120 -1.85 -2.33 -17.38
CA VAL A 120 -2.33 -3.09 -16.21
C VAL A 120 -3.30 -4.18 -16.67
N PRO A 121 -3.14 -5.45 -16.25
CA PRO A 121 -4.00 -6.55 -16.68
C PRO A 121 -5.39 -6.46 -16.06
N TYR A 122 -6.35 -7.21 -16.61
CA TYR A 122 -7.75 -7.25 -16.16
C TYR A 122 -8.13 -8.63 -15.60
N PRO A 123 -8.80 -8.71 -14.43
CA PRO A 123 -9.23 -7.60 -13.58
C PRO A 123 -8.02 -6.91 -12.94
N ARG A 124 -8.18 -5.63 -12.60
CA ARG A 124 -7.07 -4.86 -12.01
C ARG A 124 -6.57 -5.56 -10.74
N PRO A 125 -5.27 -5.90 -10.63
CA PRO A 125 -4.70 -6.48 -9.42
C PRO A 125 -5.09 -5.70 -8.16
N GLY A 126 -5.49 -6.42 -7.11
CA GLY A 126 -6.08 -5.84 -5.89
C GLY A 126 -7.61 -5.70 -5.90
N THR A 127 -8.29 -5.98 -7.01
CA THR A 127 -9.76 -6.03 -7.07
C THR A 127 -10.27 -7.36 -6.52
N CYS A 128 -11.34 -7.33 -5.72
CA CYS A 128 -11.94 -8.53 -5.16
C CYS A 128 -12.81 -9.26 -6.19
N PRO A 129 -12.80 -10.60 -6.21
CA PRO A 129 -13.70 -11.34 -7.08
C PRO A 129 -15.14 -11.13 -6.63
N SER A 130 -16.05 -11.05 -7.58
CA SER A 130 -17.45 -10.67 -7.35
C SER A 130 -18.37 -11.49 -8.24
N LYS A 131 -19.40 -12.08 -7.63
CA LYS A 131 -20.41 -12.88 -8.35
C LYS A 131 -21.49 -12.02 -9.01
N THR A 132 -21.60 -10.76 -8.61
CA THR A 132 -22.67 -9.85 -9.05
C THR A 132 -22.18 -8.81 -10.04
N PHE A 133 -20.95 -8.32 -9.86
CA PHE A 133 -20.37 -7.25 -10.67
C PHE A 133 -18.91 -7.60 -10.95
N GLY A 134 -18.67 -8.34 -12.02
CA GLY A 134 -17.33 -8.77 -12.44
C GLY A 134 -17.36 -10.01 -13.33
N THR A 135 -16.28 -10.24 -14.06
CA THR A 135 -16.12 -11.41 -14.93
C THR A 135 -15.73 -12.68 -14.15
N PHE A 136 -15.17 -12.51 -12.94
CA PHE A 136 -14.53 -13.59 -12.18
C PHE A 136 -15.16 -13.77 -10.80
N SER A 137 -15.56 -15.00 -10.50
CA SER A 137 -16.27 -15.37 -9.28
C SER A 137 -15.34 -15.72 -8.12
N SER A 138 -14.09 -16.06 -8.43
CA SER A 138 -13.05 -16.52 -7.52
C SER A 138 -11.67 -16.02 -7.97
N THR A 139 -10.72 -15.87 -7.04
CA THR A 139 -9.32 -15.55 -7.36
C THR A 139 -8.61 -16.69 -8.09
N LYS A 140 -9.13 -17.92 -8.00
CA LYS A 140 -8.65 -19.06 -8.80
C LYS A 140 -8.97 -18.91 -10.29
N ASP A 141 -9.99 -18.12 -10.62
CA ASP A 141 -10.40 -17.90 -12.01
C ASP A 141 -9.58 -16.79 -12.68
N TYR A 142 -8.70 -16.09 -11.92
CA TYR A 142 -7.91 -14.99 -12.44
C TYR A 142 -6.89 -15.46 -13.49
N PRO A 143 -6.76 -14.73 -14.61
CA PRO A 143 -5.76 -15.02 -15.63
C PRO A 143 -4.31 -15.00 -15.11
N ASP A 144 -3.43 -15.78 -15.76
CA ASP A 144 -2.03 -15.93 -15.34
C ASP A 144 -1.25 -14.60 -15.37
N ASP A 145 -1.56 -13.67 -16.28
CA ASP A 145 -0.93 -12.35 -16.36
C ASP A 145 -1.29 -11.46 -15.16
N VAL A 146 -2.54 -11.52 -14.68
CA VAL A 146 -2.99 -10.83 -13.45
C VAL A 146 -2.23 -11.36 -12.23
N ILE A 147 -2.13 -12.69 -12.11
CA ILE A 147 -1.43 -13.35 -11.00
C ILE A 147 0.06 -13.01 -11.01
N GLN A 148 0.69 -13.07 -12.18
CA GLN A 148 2.10 -12.73 -12.34
C GLN A 148 2.37 -11.25 -12.08
N PHE A 149 1.46 -10.37 -12.51
CA PHE A 149 1.56 -8.94 -12.22
C PHE A 149 1.48 -8.65 -10.73
N ALA A 150 0.48 -9.19 -10.04
CA ALA A 150 0.27 -9.00 -8.60
C ALA A 150 1.49 -9.47 -7.78
N ARG A 151 2.07 -10.61 -8.17
CA ARG A 151 3.30 -11.15 -7.57
C ARG A 151 4.47 -10.15 -7.61
N ASN A 152 4.61 -9.44 -8.72
CA ASN A 152 5.76 -8.56 -8.97
C ASN A 152 5.49 -7.10 -8.58
N HIS A 153 4.22 -6.71 -8.41
CA HIS A 153 3.81 -5.33 -8.12
C HIS A 153 2.94 -5.21 -6.86
N PRO A 154 3.40 -5.66 -5.67
CA PRO A 154 2.63 -5.53 -4.44
C PRO A 154 2.63 -4.11 -3.87
N LEU A 155 3.47 -3.20 -4.38
CA LEU A 155 3.64 -1.84 -3.84
C LEU A 155 2.98 -0.81 -4.75
N MET A 156 2.23 0.11 -4.18
CA MET A 156 1.73 1.31 -4.86
C MET A 156 2.81 2.40 -4.91
N TYR A 157 2.86 3.16 -6.00
CA TYR A 157 3.84 4.23 -6.17
C TYR A 157 3.48 5.46 -5.32
N ASN A 158 2.21 5.87 -5.36
CA ASN A 158 1.75 7.00 -4.57
C ASN A 158 1.64 6.60 -3.09
N PRO A 159 2.15 7.43 -2.17
CA PRO A 159 1.83 7.30 -0.76
C PRO A 159 0.38 7.69 -0.49
N VAL A 160 -0.07 7.39 0.73
CA VAL A 160 -1.24 7.99 1.38
C VAL A 160 -0.76 9.13 2.25
#